data_AF-A0A4Q0U5V7-F1
#
_entry.id   AF-A0A4Q0U5V7-F1
#
_cell.length_a   1.000
_cell.length_b   1.000
_cell.length_c   1.000
_cell.angle_alpha   90.00
_cell.angle_beta   90.00
_cell.angle_gamma   90.00
#
_symmetry.space_group_name_H-M   'P 1'
#
loop_
_entity.id
_entity.type
_entity.pdbx_description
1 polymer ?
#
loop_
_entity_poly.entity_id
_entity_poly.type
_entity_poly.pdbx_seq_one_letter_code
_entity_poly.pdbx_strand_id
1 'polypeptide(L)'
;MKQHAHLLILTIMFLTSCSDDTEVMKQESSPPSLTEKAPTYRTKENAIIEVELFIKNNRNNTRNSSFLNYSINNEIYFYRDTITNQTYPSFYIANAEGGNGYAIVSANLYTTPIIAYSESGNLSLSDTLQYQELSFFFDLVQNYISNNKKYEIEFKEENDDDNSLDTSQTRGRRRPIYIKKPGEWEETERVQPLISVKWGQRSPYNNAAPLIEGQRALTGCVATAIAQVMAYHEKPSGYNGVSYNWSEMKQFPTTPAVAHLFRSIGDLVKMDWGTDTSGAKRKNIPQCFEKMGYRKPNNPQIYSQWDVITSIKAKCPVIICGNSVRKKILGIKYYQNGHAWVSDGYFHRERNVDVYRKGSDKVHHSYTEKEDYLHLNWGWNGNSNGYYLAGIFNGGEGPTFPSTRAAGKGNYPYNVEIIPYINIIK
;
A
#
# COMPACT_ATOMS: atom_id res chain seq x y z
N MET A 1 16.63 -13.77 -82.00
CA MET A 1 17.80 -13.17 -81.30
C MET A 1 17.41 -13.03 -79.83
N LYS A 2 17.95 -13.88 -78.95
CA LYS A 2 19.00 -13.53 -77.95
C LYS A 2 18.62 -12.32 -77.08
N GLN A 3 18.75 -12.26 -75.75
CA GLN A 3 19.08 -13.14 -74.62
C GLN A 3 19.13 -12.16 -73.42
N HIS A 4 18.62 -12.54 -72.23
CA HIS A 4 19.04 -12.18 -70.84
C HIS A 4 19.25 -10.67 -70.48
N ALA A 5 19.14 -10.12 -69.28
CA ALA A 5 18.86 -10.42 -67.86
C ALA A 5 18.57 -9.00 -67.26
N HIS A 6 18.01 -8.74 -66.07
CA HIS A 6 18.17 -9.31 -64.75
C HIS A 6 16.91 -9.03 -63.92
N LEU A 7 16.52 -10.04 -63.17
CA LEU A 7 15.45 -10.04 -62.18
C LEU A 7 16.08 -9.76 -60.81
N LEU A 8 15.71 -8.65 -60.16
CA LEU A 8 16.03 -8.40 -58.75
C LEU A 8 14.76 -8.67 -57.93
N ILE A 9 14.65 -9.87 -57.37
CA ILE A 9 13.57 -10.22 -56.42
C ILE A 9 13.92 -9.61 -55.06
N LEU A 10 13.08 -8.66 -54.62
CA LEU A 10 13.06 -8.21 -53.23
C LEU A 10 12.27 -9.26 -52.42
N THR A 11 12.95 -9.99 -51.55
CA THR A 11 12.34 -10.98 -50.67
C THR A 11 11.55 -10.27 -49.57
N ILE A 12 10.21 -10.30 -49.67
CA ILE A 12 9.32 -9.96 -48.57
C ILE A 12 9.18 -11.22 -47.70
N MET A 13 9.86 -11.25 -46.55
CA MET A 13 9.58 -12.23 -45.51
C MET A 13 8.28 -11.82 -44.79
N PHE A 14 7.16 -12.39 -45.23
CA PHE A 14 5.97 -12.55 -44.40
C PHE A 14 6.24 -13.72 -43.44
N LEU A 15 6.58 -13.41 -42.19
CA LEU A 15 6.48 -14.40 -41.11
C LEU A 15 5.03 -14.43 -40.65
N THR A 16 4.37 -15.50 -41.06
CA THR A 16 3.06 -15.94 -40.60
C THR A 16 3.09 -16.17 -39.09
N SER A 17 2.27 -15.40 -38.37
CA SER A 17 1.94 -15.63 -36.97
C SER A 17 1.19 -16.96 -36.85
N CYS A 18 1.88 -18.03 -36.43
CA CYS A 18 1.22 -19.23 -35.95
C CYS A 18 0.55 -18.92 -34.62
N SER A 19 -0.77 -19.10 -34.56
CA SER A 19 -1.51 -19.27 -33.34
C SER A 19 -1.12 -20.62 -32.74
N ASP A 20 -0.39 -20.61 -31.63
CA ASP A 20 -0.33 -21.78 -30.76
C ASP A 20 -1.37 -21.59 -29.67
N ASP A 21 -2.42 -22.40 -29.78
CA ASP A 21 -3.46 -22.59 -28.79
C ASP A 21 -2.84 -22.95 -27.44
N THR A 22 -2.99 -22.08 -26.43
CA THR A 22 -2.74 -22.45 -25.03
C THR A 22 -3.75 -23.50 -24.61
N GLU A 23 -3.34 -24.76 -24.60
CA GLU A 23 -4.07 -25.85 -23.96
C GLU A 23 -4.25 -25.58 -22.46
N VAL A 24 -5.51 -25.39 -22.05
CA VAL A 24 -5.92 -25.39 -20.65
C VAL A 24 -6.01 -26.84 -20.20
N MET A 25 -4.94 -27.37 -19.61
CA MET A 25 -5.01 -28.68 -18.94
C MET A 25 -5.77 -28.57 -17.62
N LYS A 26 -6.99 -29.11 -17.62
CA LYS A 26 -7.85 -29.32 -16.46
C LYS A 26 -7.32 -30.54 -15.69
N GLN A 27 -6.81 -30.35 -14.47
CA GLN A 27 -6.46 -31.47 -13.60
C GLN A 27 -7.56 -31.67 -12.55
N GLU A 28 -8.23 -32.82 -12.59
CA GLU A 28 -9.17 -33.24 -11.56
C GLU A 28 -8.41 -33.68 -10.31
N SER A 29 -8.81 -33.16 -9.15
CA SER A 29 -8.21 -33.48 -7.85
C SER A 29 -8.56 -34.90 -7.42
N SER A 30 -7.55 -35.72 -7.13
CA SER A 30 -7.72 -37.00 -6.45
C SER A 30 -8.12 -36.79 -4.97
N PRO A 31 -8.79 -37.76 -4.31
CA PRO A 31 -9.27 -37.61 -2.94
C PRO A 31 -8.11 -37.48 -1.93
N PRO A 32 -8.26 -36.72 -0.84
CA PRO A 32 -7.17 -36.49 0.09
C PRO A 32 -6.84 -37.76 0.89
N SER A 33 -5.57 -38.15 0.87
CA SER A 33 -5.03 -39.13 1.81
C SER A 33 -4.92 -38.48 3.19
N LEU A 34 -5.51 -39.14 4.20
CA LEU A 34 -5.44 -38.74 5.61
C LEU A 34 -4.00 -38.79 6.13
N THR A 35 -3.29 -37.68 6.01
CA THR A 35 -2.21 -37.15 6.88
C THR A 35 -1.83 -35.78 6.32
N GLU A 36 -2.79 -34.86 6.22
CA GLU A 36 -2.49 -33.48 5.82
C GLU A 36 -1.67 -32.79 6.92
N LYS A 37 -0.38 -32.59 6.65
CA LYS A 37 0.40 -31.57 7.36
C LYS A 37 -0.38 -30.26 7.26
N ALA A 38 -0.53 -29.56 8.40
CA ALA A 38 -1.18 -28.25 8.42
C ALA A 38 -0.57 -27.35 7.33
N PRO A 39 -1.40 -26.60 6.58
CA PRO A 39 -0.91 -25.78 5.48
C PRO A 39 0.13 -24.78 5.98
N THR A 40 1.22 -24.64 5.24
CA THR A 40 2.32 -23.69 5.56
C THR A 40 1.97 -22.23 5.24
N TYR A 41 0.73 -21.98 4.82
CA TYR A 41 0.19 -20.71 4.41
C TYR A 41 -1.25 -20.54 4.94
N ARG A 42 -1.71 -19.29 5.00
CA ARG A 42 -3.09 -18.96 5.38
C ARG A 42 -4.03 -19.34 4.23
N THR A 43 -5.01 -20.22 4.49
CA THR A 43 -6.06 -20.57 3.50
C THR A 43 -7.04 -19.40 3.30
N LYS A 44 -7.91 -19.48 2.29
CA LYS A 44 -8.95 -18.45 2.06
C LYS A 44 -9.91 -18.33 3.24
N GLU A 45 -10.30 -19.46 3.81
CA GLU A 45 -11.21 -19.54 4.97
C GLU A 45 -10.58 -18.85 6.17
N ASN A 46 -9.32 -19.17 6.48
CA ASN A 46 -8.60 -18.51 7.56
C ASN A 46 -8.39 -17.01 7.28
N ALA A 47 -8.21 -16.62 6.02
CA ALA A 47 -8.12 -15.21 5.64
C ALA A 47 -9.43 -14.44 5.87
N ILE A 48 -10.58 -15.05 5.58
CA ILE A 48 -11.90 -14.45 5.88
C ILE A 48 -12.08 -14.30 7.39
N ILE A 49 -11.73 -15.32 8.19
CA ILE A 49 -11.79 -15.25 9.66
C ILE A 49 -10.94 -14.09 10.20
N GLU A 50 -9.72 -13.91 9.67
CA GLU A 50 -8.83 -12.81 10.08
C GLU A 50 -9.44 -11.43 9.77
N VAL A 51 -10.15 -11.31 8.64
CA VAL A 51 -10.89 -10.09 8.29
C VAL A 51 -12.06 -9.88 9.26
N GLU A 52 -12.88 -10.89 9.49
CA GLU A 52 -14.04 -10.79 10.38
C GLU A 52 -13.63 -10.39 11.81
N LEU A 53 -12.56 -10.99 12.35
CA LEU A 53 -11.99 -10.64 13.65
C LEU A 53 -11.45 -9.20 13.68
N PHE A 54 -10.72 -8.81 12.63
CA PHE A 54 -10.19 -7.45 12.51
C PHE A 54 -11.31 -6.40 12.52
N ILE A 55 -12.40 -6.66 11.79
CA ILE A 55 -13.53 -5.75 11.67
C ILE A 55 -14.35 -5.71 12.95
N LYS A 56 -14.60 -6.87 13.58
CA LYS A 56 -15.31 -6.94 14.86
C LYS A 56 -14.61 -6.10 15.94
N ASN A 57 -13.29 -6.19 16.02
CA ASN A 57 -12.53 -5.46 17.04
C ASN A 57 -12.46 -3.95 16.75
N ASN A 58 -12.51 -3.54 15.48
CA ASN A 58 -12.67 -2.12 15.09
C ASN A 58 -14.09 -1.57 15.38
N ARG A 59 -15.14 -2.40 15.32
CA ARG A 59 -16.55 -1.99 15.40
C ARG A 59 -17.15 -1.91 16.80
N ASN A 60 -16.46 -2.36 17.84
CA ASN A 60 -16.96 -2.25 19.22
C ASN A 60 -17.23 -0.79 19.67
N ASN A 61 -16.82 0.21 18.89
CA ASN A 61 -17.07 1.63 19.12
C ASN A 61 -18.23 2.24 18.28
N THR A 62 -18.91 1.49 17.40
CA THR A 62 -20.05 2.00 16.59
C THR A 62 -21.26 1.07 16.70
N ARG A 63 -22.25 1.48 17.51
CA ARG A 63 -23.56 0.81 17.62
C ARG A 63 -24.29 0.87 16.28
N ASN A 64 -24.69 -0.30 15.77
CA ASN A 64 -25.44 -0.57 14.53
C ASN A 64 -24.61 -0.76 13.26
N SER A 65 -24.20 -2.00 12.98
CA SER A 65 -24.13 -2.48 11.59
C SER A 65 -24.40 -3.98 11.52
N SER A 66 -25.13 -4.41 10.50
CA SER A 66 -25.23 -5.81 10.07
C SER A 66 -23.84 -6.45 9.93
N PHE A 67 -23.73 -7.75 10.22
CA PHE A 67 -22.56 -8.53 9.84
C PHE A 67 -22.35 -8.37 8.32
N LEU A 68 -21.19 -7.85 7.92
CA LEU A 68 -20.85 -7.79 6.50
C LEU A 68 -20.23 -9.13 6.14
N ASN A 69 -20.77 -9.77 5.11
CA ASN A 69 -20.16 -10.97 4.54
C ASN A 69 -19.00 -10.54 3.64
N TYR A 70 -17.83 -11.09 3.90
CA TYR A 70 -16.65 -10.92 3.05
C TYR A 70 -16.48 -12.15 2.16
N SER A 71 -16.13 -11.92 0.90
CA SER A 71 -15.78 -12.98 -0.04
C SER A 71 -14.42 -12.73 -0.67
N ILE A 72 -13.68 -13.82 -0.89
CA ILE A 72 -12.41 -13.82 -1.63
C ILE A 72 -12.68 -14.48 -2.98
N ASN A 73 -12.42 -13.76 -4.06
CA ASN A 73 -12.60 -14.28 -5.42
C ASN A 73 -11.67 -15.46 -5.71
N ASN A 74 -11.90 -16.15 -6.82
CA ASN A 74 -11.04 -17.26 -7.26
C ASN A 74 -9.66 -16.82 -7.78
N GLU A 75 -9.40 -15.52 -7.86
CA GLU A 75 -8.10 -14.97 -8.22
C GLU A 75 -7.03 -15.35 -7.18
N ILE A 76 -5.87 -15.79 -7.68
CA ILE A 76 -4.71 -16.16 -6.86
C ILE A 76 -3.60 -15.18 -7.22
N TYR A 77 -3.08 -14.47 -6.22
CA TYR A 77 -2.06 -13.46 -6.43
C TYR A 77 -0.70 -13.98 -5.98
N PHE A 78 0.27 -14.00 -6.90
CA PHE A 78 1.65 -14.37 -6.63
C PHE A 78 2.56 -13.15 -6.76
N TYR A 79 3.65 -13.12 -5.99
CA TYR A 79 4.71 -12.15 -6.19
C TYR A 79 5.53 -12.46 -7.46
N ARG A 80 5.94 -11.41 -8.19
CA ARG A 80 6.59 -11.51 -9.51
C ARG A 80 7.91 -12.30 -9.53
N ASP A 81 8.67 -12.32 -8.43
CA ASP A 81 9.98 -13.00 -8.34
C ASP A 81 9.86 -14.47 -7.87
N THR A 82 8.63 -14.95 -7.62
CA THR A 82 8.35 -16.29 -7.08
C THR A 82 7.65 -17.24 -8.05
N ILE A 83 7.40 -16.81 -9.30
CA ILE A 83 6.79 -17.64 -10.35
C ILE A 83 7.57 -18.96 -10.56
N THR A 84 8.83 -19.04 -10.14
CA THR A 84 9.64 -20.24 -10.36
C THR A 84 9.53 -21.31 -9.26
N ASN A 85 8.97 -21.05 -8.07
CA ASN A 85 9.01 -22.05 -6.96
C ASN A 85 7.88 -21.99 -5.89
N GLN A 86 6.90 -21.08 -5.97
CA GLN A 86 5.85 -20.97 -4.93
C GLN A 86 4.52 -21.57 -5.40
N THR A 87 3.98 -22.51 -4.62
CA THR A 87 2.73 -23.24 -4.95
C THR A 87 1.47 -22.64 -4.31
N TYR A 88 1.59 -21.51 -3.59
CA TYR A 88 0.52 -20.88 -2.83
C TYR A 88 0.51 -19.35 -3.00
N PRO A 89 -0.65 -18.67 -2.85
CA PRO A 89 -0.77 -17.22 -3.00
C PRO A 89 0.14 -16.44 -2.05
N SER A 90 0.44 -15.20 -2.41
CA SER A 90 1.15 -14.21 -1.57
C SER A 90 0.18 -13.40 -0.71
N PHE A 91 -1.00 -13.08 -1.22
CA PHE A 91 -2.08 -12.40 -0.51
C PHE A 91 -3.44 -12.71 -1.13
N TYR A 92 -4.49 -12.29 -0.45
CA TYR A 92 -5.89 -12.33 -0.88
C TYR A 92 -6.50 -10.93 -0.81
N ILE A 93 -7.54 -10.71 -1.62
CA ILE A 93 -8.43 -9.55 -1.50
C ILE A 93 -9.79 -10.06 -1.10
N ALA A 94 -10.25 -9.64 0.08
CA ALA A 94 -11.58 -9.92 0.60
C ALA A 94 -12.46 -8.69 0.40
N ASN A 95 -13.51 -8.79 -0.42
CA ASN A 95 -14.45 -7.70 -0.65
C ASN A 95 -15.73 -7.95 0.16
N ALA A 96 -16.27 -6.90 0.79
CA ALA A 96 -17.55 -6.96 1.46
C ALA A 96 -18.68 -6.87 0.43
N GLU A 97 -19.78 -7.60 0.68
CA GLU A 97 -20.98 -7.49 -0.15
C GLU A 97 -21.48 -6.04 -0.27
N GLY A 98 -22.00 -5.69 -1.44
CA GLY A 98 -22.59 -4.38 -1.71
C GLY A 98 -21.59 -3.22 -1.84
N GLY A 99 -20.29 -3.49 -1.95
CA GLY A 99 -19.28 -2.42 -2.03
C GLY A 99 -19.03 -1.73 -0.68
N ASN A 100 -19.24 -2.46 0.41
CA ASN A 100 -19.13 -1.96 1.78
C ASN A 100 -17.70 -2.13 2.36
N GLY A 101 -16.69 -2.05 1.50
CA GLY A 101 -15.29 -2.12 1.89
C GLY A 101 -14.57 -3.37 1.42
N TYR A 102 -13.28 -3.39 1.67
CA TYR A 102 -12.41 -4.51 1.32
C TYR A 102 -11.24 -4.62 2.31
N ALA A 103 -10.58 -5.77 2.32
CA ALA A 103 -9.35 -5.99 3.04
C ALA A 103 -8.33 -6.75 2.17
N ILE A 104 -7.05 -6.47 2.39
CA ILE A 104 -5.95 -7.22 1.80
C ILE A 104 -5.31 -8.05 2.89
N VAL A 105 -5.33 -9.36 2.69
CA VAL A 105 -4.91 -10.35 3.68
C VAL A 105 -3.65 -11.04 3.20
N SER A 106 -2.57 -11.00 3.97
CA SER A 106 -1.37 -11.77 3.65
C SER A 106 -1.68 -13.26 3.65
N ALA A 107 -1.10 -14.03 2.72
CA ALA A 107 -1.15 -15.48 2.77
C ALA A 107 -0.02 -16.07 3.66
N ASN A 108 0.98 -15.26 4.02
CA ASN A 108 2.10 -15.68 4.85
C ASN A 108 1.71 -15.66 6.35
N LEU A 109 1.82 -16.81 7.02
CA LEU A 109 1.48 -16.99 8.44
C LEU A 109 2.41 -16.20 9.39
N TYR A 110 3.60 -15.81 8.94
CA TYR A 110 4.59 -15.09 9.75
C TYR A 110 4.42 -13.57 9.71
N THR A 111 3.55 -13.06 8.85
CA THR A 111 3.28 -11.63 8.67
C THR A 111 1.99 -11.20 9.33
N THR A 112 1.84 -9.89 9.58
CA THR A 112 0.56 -9.30 9.97
C THR A 112 -0.53 -9.73 8.98
N PRO A 113 -1.66 -10.29 9.46
CA PRO A 113 -2.70 -10.80 8.58
C PRO A 113 -3.28 -9.72 7.66
N ILE A 114 -3.72 -8.59 8.23
CA ILE A 114 -4.40 -7.53 7.49
C ILE A 114 -3.40 -6.46 7.09
N ILE A 115 -3.06 -6.38 5.80
CA ILE A 115 -2.12 -5.40 5.26
C ILE A 115 -2.83 -4.06 5.01
N ALA A 116 -4.06 -4.13 4.51
CA ALA A 116 -4.88 -2.97 4.18
C ALA A 116 -6.35 -3.25 4.44
N TYR A 117 -7.10 -2.21 4.76
CA TYR A 117 -8.52 -2.24 5.02
C TYR A 117 -9.19 -0.94 4.55
N SER A 118 -10.32 -1.03 3.86
CA SER A 118 -11.19 0.12 3.59
C SER A 118 -12.61 -0.17 4.06
N GLU A 119 -13.26 0.86 4.62
CA GLU A 119 -14.65 0.83 5.07
C GLU A 119 -15.67 0.95 3.92
N SER A 120 -15.20 1.24 2.70
CA SER A 120 -16.09 1.47 1.55
C SER A 120 -15.43 1.05 0.23
N GLY A 121 -16.25 0.82 -0.79
CA GLY A 121 -15.80 0.41 -2.11
C GLY A 121 -15.45 -1.07 -2.18
N ASN A 122 -14.87 -1.45 -3.31
CA ASN A 122 -14.31 -2.77 -3.58
C ASN A 122 -12.92 -2.58 -4.17
N LEU A 123 -12.11 -3.62 -4.14
CA LEU A 123 -10.79 -3.65 -4.75
C LEU A 123 -10.70 -4.82 -5.73
N SER A 124 -10.31 -4.51 -6.97
CA SER A 124 -9.90 -5.50 -7.97
C SER A 124 -8.49 -5.21 -8.45
N LEU A 125 -7.67 -6.24 -8.66
CA LEU A 125 -6.36 -6.03 -9.31
C LEU A 125 -6.52 -5.52 -10.75
N SER A 126 -7.62 -5.83 -11.42
CA SER A 126 -7.86 -5.33 -12.78
C SER A 126 -7.92 -3.80 -12.85
N ASP A 127 -8.31 -3.14 -11.75
CA ASP A 127 -8.29 -1.69 -11.62
C ASP A 127 -6.85 -1.13 -11.74
N THR A 128 -5.81 -1.91 -11.39
CA THR A 128 -4.41 -1.47 -11.53
C THR A 128 -3.98 -1.23 -12.98
N LEU A 129 -4.68 -1.85 -13.94
CA LEU A 129 -4.43 -1.64 -15.37
C LEU A 129 -4.90 -0.26 -15.83
N GLN A 130 -5.96 0.25 -15.19
CA GLN A 130 -6.52 1.54 -15.52
C GLN A 130 -5.88 2.67 -14.70
N TYR A 131 -5.31 2.34 -13.54
CA TYR A 131 -4.89 3.33 -12.55
C TYR A 131 -3.50 3.04 -11.98
N GLN A 132 -2.53 3.81 -12.44
CA GLN A 132 -1.11 3.66 -12.11
C GLN A 132 -0.84 3.82 -10.60
N GLU A 133 -1.67 4.58 -9.90
CA GLU A 133 -1.63 4.81 -8.45
C GLU A 133 -1.97 3.55 -7.66
N LEU A 134 -2.94 2.76 -8.14
CA LEU A 134 -3.25 1.47 -7.53
C LEU A 134 -2.12 0.48 -7.77
N SER A 135 -1.51 0.51 -8.96
CA SER A 135 -0.31 -0.29 -9.24
C SER A 135 0.83 0.03 -8.27
N PHE A 136 1.05 1.31 -7.94
CA PHE A 136 2.05 1.70 -6.94
C PHE A 136 1.75 1.08 -5.58
N PHE A 137 0.51 1.16 -5.12
CA PHE A 137 0.09 0.55 -3.87
C PHE A 137 0.30 -0.98 -3.85
N PHE A 138 -0.07 -1.69 -4.92
CA PHE A 138 0.16 -3.14 -4.99
C PHE A 138 1.64 -3.49 -5.07
N ASP A 139 2.48 -2.65 -5.69
CA ASP A 139 3.93 -2.80 -5.64
C ASP A 139 4.43 -2.69 -4.18
N LEU A 140 3.86 -1.81 -3.35
CA LEU A 140 4.20 -1.72 -1.91
C LEU A 140 3.86 -3.01 -1.17
N VAL A 141 2.63 -3.51 -1.35
CA VAL A 141 2.15 -4.73 -0.70
C VAL A 141 3.02 -5.92 -1.08
N GLN A 142 3.31 -6.06 -2.38
CA GLN A 142 4.19 -7.10 -2.90
C GLN A 142 5.59 -7.01 -2.28
N ASN A 143 6.20 -5.83 -2.22
CA ASN A 143 7.52 -5.65 -1.61
C ASN A 143 7.53 -5.99 -0.12
N TYR A 144 6.50 -5.57 0.63
CA TYR A 144 6.34 -5.92 2.04
C TYR A 144 6.29 -7.44 2.23
N ILE A 145 5.45 -8.14 1.48
CA ILE A 145 5.31 -9.61 1.58
C ILE A 145 6.64 -10.31 1.25
N SER A 146 7.35 -9.86 0.22
CA SER A 146 8.62 -10.47 -0.23
C SER A 146 9.75 -10.35 0.78
N ASN A 147 9.87 -9.22 1.46
CA ASN A 147 10.89 -9.02 2.49
C ASN A 147 10.66 -9.88 3.75
N ASN A 148 9.43 -10.36 3.94
CA ASN A 148 9.10 -11.20 5.08
C ASN A 148 9.49 -12.68 4.91
N LYS A 149 10.01 -13.10 3.75
CA LYS A 149 10.52 -14.47 3.55
C LYS A 149 11.74 -14.79 4.42
N LYS A 150 12.49 -13.77 4.86
CA LYS A 150 13.57 -13.89 5.85
C LYS A 150 13.07 -14.37 7.22
N TYR A 151 11.87 -13.97 7.64
CA TYR A 151 11.29 -14.45 8.91
C TYR A 151 10.85 -15.89 8.87
N GLU A 152 10.46 -16.38 7.69
CA GLU A 152 10.23 -17.81 7.53
C GLU A 152 11.52 -18.59 7.79
N ILE A 153 12.69 -18.06 7.40
CA ILE A 153 14.00 -18.68 7.66
C ILE A 153 14.44 -18.50 9.11
N GLU A 154 14.36 -17.31 9.70
CA GLU A 154 14.75 -17.09 11.10
C GLU A 154 13.85 -17.85 12.09
N PHE A 155 12.55 -17.92 11.83
CA PHE A 155 11.62 -18.70 12.63
C PHE A 155 11.82 -20.20 12.40
N LYS A 156 12.16 -20.63 11.18
CA LYS A 156 12.59 -22.01 10.94
C LYS A 156 13.90 -22.28 11.65
N GLU A 157 14.90 -21.42 11.67
CA GLU A 157 16.14 -21.63 12.45
C GLU A 157 15.89 -21.66 13.98
N GLU A 158 14.97 -20.85 14.49
CA GLU A 158 14.49 -20.98 15.89
C GLU A 158 13.79 -22.32 16.17
N ASN A 159 13.18 -22.93 15.16
CA ASN A 159 12.41 -24.18 15.27
C ASN A 159 13.06 -25.40 14.58
N ASP A 160 14.17 -25.32 13.86
CA ASP A 160 14.81 -26.43 13.11
C ASP A 160 15.98 -27.02 13.91
N ASP A 161 16.31 -26.43 15.06
CA ASP A 161 16.82 -27.19 16.21
C ASP A 161 15.83 -28.30 16.65
N ASP A 162 14.58 -28.32 16.15
CA ASP A 162 13.53 -29.32 16.46
C ASP A 162 13.50 -30.50 15.47
N ASN A 163 14.33 -30.54 14.42
CA ASN A 163 14.29 -31.61 13.39
C ASN A 163 15.61 -32.33 13.09
N SER A 164 16.65 -32.21 13.93
CA SER A 164 17.83 -33.10 13.84
C SER A 164 17.50 -34.52 14.37
N LEU A 165 16.66 -35.26 13.64
CA LEU A 165 16.64 -36.71 13.73
C LEU A 165 17.76 -37.24 12.83
N ASP A 166 18.96 -37.32 13.40
CA ASP A 166 19.84 -38.50 13.35
C ASP A 166 21.30 -38.11 13.66
N THR A 167 21.60 -37.89 14.94
CA THR A 167 22.95 -38.15 15.44
C THR A 167 22.83 -38.89 16.77
N SER A 168 23.40 -40.08 16.78
CA SER A 168 23.43 -41.00 17.91
C SER A 168 24.07 -40.37 19.17
N GLN A 169 23.37 -40.55 20.29
CA GLN A 169 23.85 -40.58 21.68
C GLN A 169 24.90 -39.55 22.12
N THR A 170 24.45 -38.51 22.82
CA THR A 170 24.93 -38.17 24.18
C THR A 170 23.79 -37.47 24.94
N ARG A 171 23.83 -37.44 26.27
CA ARG A 171 22.84 -36.83 27.19
C ARG A 171 22.72 -35.29 27.02
N GLY A 172 22.30 -34.83 25.84
CA GLY A 172 22.06 -33.43 25.52
C GLY A 172 20.63 -33.02 25.90
N ARG A 173 20.48 -31.98 26.72
CA ARG A 173 19.19 -31.39 27.11
C ARG A 173 18.34 -31.10 25.87
N ARG A 174 17.21 -31.79 25.70
CA ARG A 174 16.18 -31.37 24.74
C ARG A 174 15.79 -29.93 25.08
N ARG A 175 15.96 -29.00 24.13
CA ARG A 175 15.54 -27.61 24.31
C ARG A 175 14.02 -27.60 24.58
N PRO A 176 13.53 -26.81 25.54
CA PRO A 176 12.11 -26.71 25.81
C PRO A 176 11.39 -26.12 24.59
N ILE A 177 10.38 -26.83 24.08
CA ILE A 177 9.49 -26.32 23.03
C ILE A 177 8.49 -25.34 23.65
N TYR A 178 8.22 -24.22 22.98
CA TYR A 178 7.28 -23.20 23.45
C TYR A 178 6.06 -23.09 22.53
N ILE A 179 4.90 -22.79 23.11
CA ILE A 179 3.62 -22.56 22.43
C ILE A 179 3.17 -21.13 22.73
N LYS A 180 2.89 -20.35 21.68
CA LYS A 180 2.36 -18.99 21.80
C LYS A 180 0.83 -19.03 21.76
N LYS A 181 0.16 -18.36 22.70
CA LYS A 181 -1.29 -18.16 22.71
C LYS A 181 -1.57 -16.65 22.69
N PRO A 182 -1.85 -16.06 21.52
CA PRO A 182 -2.23 -14.67 21.44
C PRO A 182 -3.64 -14.46 22.01
N GLY A 183 -3.83 -13.38 22.76
CA GLY A 183 -5.15 -12.87 23.12
C GLY A 183 -5.81 -12.07 21.99
N GLU A 184 -6.94 -11.46 22.30
CA GLU A 184 -7.68 -10.61 21.36
C GLU A 184 -6.93 -9.30 21.08
N TRP A 185 -7.08 -8.79 19.86
CA TRP A 185 -6.62 -7.46 19.51
C TRP A 185 -7.53 -6.39 20.08
N GLU A 186 -6.95 -5.39 20.73
CA GLU A 186 -7.64 -4.21 21.24
C GLU A 186 -7.09 -2.95 20.59
N GLU A 187 -7.97 -2.10 20.08
CA GLU A 187 -7.58 -0.76 19.65
C GLU A 187 -7.40 0.13 20.89
N THR A 188 -6.21 0.67 21.07
CA THR A 188 -5.85 1.49 22.22
C THR A 188 -5.68 2.97 21.88
N GLU A 189 -5.58 3.32 20.58
CA GLU A 189 -5.46 4.70 20.14
C GLU A 189 -6.01 4.92 18.73
N ARG A 190 -6.67 6.07 18.49
CA ARG A 190 -7.15 6.45 17.15
C ARG A 190 -7.20 7.95 16.92
N VAL A 191 -6.81 8.36 15.71
CA VAL A 191 -7.17 9.64 15.10
C VAL A 191 -7.91 9.34 13.81
N GLN A 192 -9.20 9.70 13.80
CA GLN A 192 -10.05 9.61 12.60
C GLN A 192 -9.47 10.45 11.45
N PRO A 193 -9.79 10.10 10.18
CA PRO A 193 -9.31 10.84 9.01
C PRO A 193 -9.64 12.33 9.13
N LEU A 194 -8.61 13.17 9.04
CA LEU A 194 -8.72 14.61 9.20
C LEU A 194 -9.30 15.29 7.95
N ILE A 195 -9.01 14.75 6.77
CA ILE A 195 -9.40 15.34 5.48
C ILE A 195 -10.74 14.76 5.03
N SER A 196 -11.74 15.63 4.88
CA SER A 196 -13.07 15.21 4.44
C SER A 196 -13.22 15.09 2.91
N VAL A 197 -12.39 15.81 2.15
CA VAL A 197 -12.45 15.79 0.69
C VAL A 197 -11.77 14.55 0.11
N LYS A 198 -12.33 14.05 -0.97
CA LYS A 198 -11.84 12.91 -1.73
C LYS A 198 -11.53 13.39 -3.15
N TRP A 199 -10.59 14.32 -3.30
CA TRP A 199 -10.32 14.94 -4.60
C TRP A 199 -9.49 14.04 -5.52
N GLY A 200 -9.46 14.35 -6.81
CA GLY A 200 -8.83 13.54 -7.85
C GLY A 200 -7.99 14.35 -8.83
N GLN A 201 -7.54 13.70 -9.90
CA GLN A 201 -6.61 14.31 -10.88
C GLN A 201 -7.23 14.71 -12.23
N ARG A 202 -8.43 14.23 -12.52
CA ARG A 202 -9.16 14.48 -13.78
C ARG A 202 -10.21 15.57 -13.58
N SER A 203 -11.17 15.68 -14.51
CA SER A 203 -12.28 16.61 -14.38
C SER A 203 -13.06 16.34 -13.08
N PRO A 204 -13.47 17.38 -12.33
CA PRO A 204 -13.35 18.81 -12.66
C PRO A 204 -12.03 19.47 -12.25
N TYR A 205 -11.18 18.80 -11.50
CA TYR A 205 -9.97 19.37 -10.88
C TYR A 205 -8.95 19.87 -11.91
N ASN A 206 -8.82 19.19 -13.04
CA ASN A 206 -7.92 19.59 -14.13
C ASN A 206 -8.54 20.61 -15.10
N ASN A 207 -9.65 21.27 -14.75
CA ASN A 207 -10.32 22.16 -15.70
C ASN A 207 -9.53 23.42 -16.09
N ALA A 208 -8.48 23.76 -15.35
CA ALA A 208 -7.56 24.84 -15.72
C ALA A 208 -6.15 24.33 -16.10
N ALA A 209 -5.97 23.00 -16.20
CA ALA A 209 -4.74 22.41 -16.69
C ALA A 209 -4.53 22.72 -18.19
N PRO A 210 -3.30 22.70 -18.71
CA PRO A 210 -3.06 22.98 -20.13
C PRO A 210 -3.66 21.89 -21.02
N LEU A 211 -3.94 22.25 -22.27
CA LEU A 211 -4.24 21.30 -23.33
C LEU A 211 -2.93 20.88 -24.00
N ILE A 212 -2.71 19.57 -24.12
CA ILE A 212 -1.60 18.96 -24.83
C ILE A 212 -2.23 18.11 -25.94
N GLU A 213 -1.95 18.45 -27.19
CA GLU A 213 -2.53 17.77 -28.37
C GLU A 213 -4.08 17.66 -28.31
N GLY A 214 -4.73 18.72 -27.83
CA GLY A 214 -6.19 18.78 -27.70
C GLY A 214 -6.77 18.05 -26.49
N GLN A 215 -5.94 17.37 -25.69
CA GLN A 215 -6.37 16.68 -24.47
C GLN A 215 -5.94 17.45 -23.21
N ARG A 216 -6.80 17.42 -22.19
CA ARG A 216 -6.53 18.10 -20.91
C ARG A 216 -5.50 17.30 -20.11
N ALA A 217 -4.40 17.93 -19.74
CA ALA A 217 -3.41 17.31 -18.84
C ALA A 217 -4.01 16.96 -17.47
N LEU A 218 -3.44 15.98 -16.77
CA LEU A 218 -3.79 15.67 -15.39
C LEU A 218 -3.30 16.74 -14.43
N THR A 219 -3.95 16.94 -13.29
CA THR A 219 -3.43 17.85 -12.25
C THR A 219 -2.11 17.39 -11.65
N GLY A 220 -1.86 16.07 -11.61
CA GLY A 220 -0.73 15.45 -10.96
C GLY A 220 -0.98 15.12 -9.49
N CYS A 221 -0.43 13.98 -9.05
CA CYS A 221 -0.60 13.48 -7.68
C CYS A 221 -0.06 14.46 -6.62
N VAL A 222 1.06 15.12 -6.90
CA VAL A 222 1.65 16.14 -6.01
C VAL A 222 0.69 17.32 -5.81
N ALA A 223 0.07 17.83 -6.88
CA ALA A 223 -0.87 18.93 -6.77
C ALA A 223 -2.12 18.52 -5.99
N THR A 224 -2.59 17.29 -6.22
CA THR A 224 -3.75 16.73 -5.53
C THR A 224 -3.50 16.54 -4.04
N ALA A 225 -2.36 15.98 -3.65
CA ALA A 225 -1.99 15.84 -2.24
C ALA A 225 -1.94 17.20 -1.52
N ILE A 226 -1.31 18.21 -2.14
CA ILE A 226 -1.28 19.58 -1.59
C ILE A 226 -2.68 20.16 -1.47
N ALA A 227 -3.51 20.06 -2.51
CA ALA A 227 -4.86 20.62 -2.53
C ALA A 227 -5.75 20.02 -1.43
N GLN A 228 -5.64 18.71 -1.17
CA GLN A 228 -6.38 18.05 -0.09
C GLN A 228 -5.97 18.54 1.31
N VAL A 229 -4.66 18.73 1.54
CA VAL A 229 -4.16 19.33 2.79
C VAL A 229 -4.61 20.80 2.92
N MET A 230 -4.68 21.54 1.82
CA MET A 230 -5.19 22.91 1.81
C MET A 230 -6.68 23.00 2.11
N ALA A 231 -7.47 22.05 1.61
CA ALA A 231 -8.91 21.95 1.90
C ALA A 231 -9.20 21.64 3.37
N TYR A 232 -8.31 20.87 4.04
CA TYR A 232 -8.42 20.62 5.47
C TYR A 232 -8.21 21.86 6.32
N HIS A 233 -7.17 22.64 6.01
CA HIS A 233 -6.87 23.87 6.73
C HIS A 233 -7.69 25.07 6.26
N GLU A 234 -8.46 24.91 5.18
CA GLU A 234 -9.18 26.01 4.50
C GLU A 234 -8.26 27.21 4.21
N LYS A 235 -7.06 26.93 3.67
CA LYS A 235 -6.04 27.93 3.40
C LYS A 235 -5.32 27.67 2.07
N PRO A 236 -5.08 28.70 1.22
CA PRO A 236 -5.31 30.15 1.46
C PRO A 236 -6.76 30.61 1.27
N SER A 237 -7.10 31.84 1.67
CA SER A 237 -8.41 32.46 1.35
C SER A 237 -8.56 32.84 -0.13
N GLY A 238 -7.48 32.78 -0.90
CA GLY A 238 -7.44 33.08 -2.32
C GLY A 238 -6.00 33.09 -2.84
N TYR A 239 -5.83 33.08 -4.16
CA TYR A 239 -4.52 33.17 -4.80
C TYR A 239 -4.65 33.81 -6.19
N ASN A 240 -3.67 34.61 -6.62
CA ASN A 240 -3.65 35.27 -7.93
C ASN A 240 -4.98 35.96 -8.34
N GLY A 241 -5.61 36.65 -7.40
CA GLY A 241 -6.87 37.39 -7.65
C GLY A 241 -8.14 36.56 -7.63
N VAL A 242 -8.06 35.25 -7.41
CA VAL A 242 -9.22 34.36 -7.22
C VAL A 242 -9.43 34.09 -5.74
N SER A 243 -10.63 34.34 -5.23
CA SER A 243 -11.01 34.03 -3.84
C SER A 243 -11.47 32.57 -3.70
N TYR A 244 -11.16 31.95 -2.57
CA TYR A 244 -11.48 30.56 -2.26
C TYR A 244 -12.52 30.47 -1.15
N ASN A 245 -13.77 30.23 -1.55
CA ASN A 245 -14.84 29.84 -0.63
C ASN A 245 -14.71 28.33 -0.34
N TRP A 246 -13.96 27.95 0.69
CA TRP A 246 -13.67 26.55 0.97
C TRP A 246 -14.90 25.69 1.25
N SER A 247 -15.92 26.24 1.91
CA SER A 247 -17.17 25.51 2.16
C SER A 247 -17.82 25.10 0.83
N GLU A 248 -17.94 26.05 -0.11
CA GLU A 248 -18.48 25.82 -1.45
C GLU A 248 -17.57 24.89 -2.27
N MET A 249 -16.26 25.13 -2.27
CA MET A 249 -15.29 24.32 -3.04
C MET A 249 -15.28 22.85 -2.60
N LYS A 250 -15.43 22.58 -1.30
CA LYS A 250 -15.52 21.22 -0.76
C LYS A 250 -16.84 20.55 -1.12
N GLN A 251 -17.95 21.29 -1.12
CA GLN A 251 -19.27 20.76 -1.47
C GLN A 251 -19.46 20.59 -2.98
N PHE A 252 -18.89 21.50 -3.77
CA PHE A 252 -19.05 21.60 -5.22
C PHE A 252 -17.67 21.68 -5.91
N PRO A 253 -16.99 20.53 -6.10
CA PRO A 253 -15.67 20.48 -6.70
C PRO A 253 -15.63 20.93 -8.18
N THR A 254 -16.79 21.11 -8.81
CA THR A 254 -16.96 21.62 -10.17
C THR A 254 -16.75 23.13 -10.30
N THR A 255 -16.66 23.85 -9.19
CA THR A 255 -16.42 25.31 -9.20
C THR A 255 -15.09 25.65 -9.89
N PRO A 256 -15.03 26.75 -10.68
CA PRO A 256 -13.77 27.18 -11.31
C PRO A 256 -12.64 27.46 -10.31
N ALA A 257 -12.98 27.83 -9.07
CA ALA A 257 -12.02 28.06 -8.00
C ALA A 257 -11.21 26.81 -7.64
N VAL A 258 -11.83 25.62 -7.67
CA VAL A 258 -11.11 24.35 -7.45
C VAL A 258 -10.11 24.11 -8.58
N ALA A 259 -10.55 24.21 -9.84
CA ALA A 259 -9.64 24.06 -10.97
C ALA A 259 -8.50 25.09 -10.96
N HIS A 260 -8.79 26.33 -10.58
CA HIS A 260 -7.81 27.40 -10.41
C HIS A 260 -6.79 27.08 -9.29
N LEU A 261 -7.23 26.55 -8.15
CA LEU A 261 -6.35 26.09 -7.07
C LEU A 261 -5.37 25.04 -7.58
N PHE A 262 -5.88 23.99 -8.25
CA PHE A 262 -5.04 22.92 -8.79
C PHE A 262 -4.04 23.44 -9.83
N ARG A 263 -4.47 24.33 -10.73
CA ARG A 263 -3.57 24.97 -11.70
C ARG A 263 -2.48 25.78 -11.00
N SER A 264 -2.85 26.60 -10.03
CA SER A 264 -1.92 27.44 -9.26
C SER A 264 -0.89 26.60 -8.49
N ILE A 265 -1.32 25.50 -7.88
CA ILE A 265 -0.42 24.55 -7.23
C ILE A 265 0.53 23.95 -8.26
N GLY A 266 0.02 23.51 -9.41
CA GLY A 266 0.81 22.96 -10.52
C GLY A 266 1.92 23.92 -10.97
N ASP A 267 1.59 25.20 -11.16
CA ASP A 267 2.56 26.24 -11.52
C ASP A 267 3.63 26.43 -10.41
N LEU A 268 3.22 26.48 -9.14
CA LEU A 268 4.12 26.63 -7.99
C LEU A 268 5.08 25.44 -7.80
N VAL A 269 4.61 24.22 -8.05
CA VAL A 269 5.47 23.03 -7.97
C VAL A 269 6.25 22.76 -9.26
N LYS A 270 6.13 23.64 -10.26
CA LYS A 270 6.77 23.52 -11.58
C LYS A 270 6.40 22.19 -12.24
N MET A 271 5.10 21.93 -12.31
CA MET A 271 4.54 20.71 -12.88
C MET A 271 4.99 20.52 -14.32
N ASP A 272 5.52 19.34 -14.62
CA ASP A 272 5.67 18.80 -15.96
C ASP A 272 4.32 18.17 -16.33
N TRP A 273 3.58 18.84 -17.20
CA TRP A 273 2.19 18.51 -17.50
C TRP A 273 2.12 17.42 -18.57
N GLY A 274 1.28 16.40 -18.35
CA GLY A 274 1.00 15.36 -19.34
C GLY A 274 -0.42 14.85 -19.27
N THR A 275 -0.87 14.22 -20.36
CA THR A 275 -2.24 13.67 -20.52
C THR A 275 -2.42 12.35 -19.77
N ASP A 276 -1.34 11.55 -19.68
CA ASP A 276 -1.31 10.27 -18.99
C ASP A 276 -0.66 10.37 -17.61
N THR A 277 0.30 11.28 -17.45
CA THR A 277 0.99 11.53 -16.18
C THR A 277 1.46 12.98 -16.10
N SER A 278 1.31 13.59 -14.91
CA SER A 278 1.89 14.91 -14.61
C SER A 278 2.82 14.78 -13.41
N GLY A 279 4.04 15.28 -13.53
CA GLY A 279 5.12 15.07 -12.56
C GLY A 279 5.66 16.37 -11.97
N ALA A 280 5.97 16.37 -10.68
CA ALA A 280 6.62 17.49 -10.02
C ALA A 280 7.71 17.03 -9.06
N LYS A 281 8.74 17.87 -8.87
CA LYS A 281 9.81 17.58 -7.92
C LYS A 281 9.31 17.84 -6.50
N ARG A 282 9.29 16.81 -5.64
CA ARG A 282 8.86 16.90 -4.24
C ARG A 282 9.53 18.00 -3.40
N LYS A 283 10.77 18.38 -3.73
CA LYS A 283 11.45 19.53 -3.11
C LYS A 283 10.76 20.89 -3.33
N ASN A 284 9.84 20.98 -4.29
CA ASN A 284 9.06 22.20 -4.53
C ASN A 284 7.81 22.28 -3.63
N ILE A 285 7.42 21.19 -2.96
CA ILE A 285 6.22 21.14 -2.11
C ILE A 285 6.30 22.17 -0.96
N PRO A 286 7.41 22.27 -0.20
CA PRO A 286 7.50 23.25 0.89
C PRO A 286 7.38 24.71 0.42
N GLN A 287 7.97 25.03 -0.74
CA GLN A 287 7.87 26.38 -1.31
C GLN A 287 6.44 26.70 -1.79
N CYS A 288 5.70 25.71 -2.29
CA CYS A 288 4.29 25.88 -2.64
C CYS A 288 3.46 26.25 -1.40
N PHE A 289 3.61 25.52 -0.29
CA PHE A 289 2.94 25.85 0.97
C PHE A 289 3.30 27.25 1.48
N GLU A 290 4.59 27.60 1.49
CA GLU A 290 5.05 28.95 1.86
C GLU A 290 4.38 30.04 1.02
N LYS A 291 4.34 29.88 -0.30
CA LYS A 291 3.68 30.83 -1.22
C LYS A 291 2.16 30.91 -1.03
N MET A 292 1.57 29.84 -0.50
CA MET A 292 0.14 29.74 -0.17
C MET A 292 -0.15 30.13 1.30
N GLY A 293 0.80 30.78 1.99
CA GLY A 293 0.62 31.40 3.30
C GLY A 293 0.82 30.47 4.49
N TYR A 294 1.43 29.31 4.32
CA TYR A 294 1.76 28.40 5.42
C TYR A 294 3.10 28.77 6.05
N ARG A 295 3.35 28.26 7.27
CA ARG A 295 4.73 28.18 7.75
C ARG A 295 5.44 27.23 6.81
N LYS A 296 6.55 27.66 6.20
CA LYS A 296 7.30 26.82 5.27
C LYS A 296 7.63 25.48 5.93
N PRO A 297 7.10 24.35 5.42
CA PRO A 297 7.48 23.04 5.93
C PRO A 297 8.99 22.80 5.72
N ASN A 298 9.56 21.87 6.47
CA ASN A 298 10.91 21.40 6.16
C ASN A 298 10.97 20.72 4.79
N ASN A 299 12.17 20.60 4.23
CA ASN A 299 12.37 19.79 3.03
C ASN A 299 11.92 18.34 3.27
N PRO A 300 11.48 17.61 2.23
CA PRO A 300 11.11 16.21 2.35
C PRO A 300 12.21 15.42 3.08
N GLN A 301 11.81 14.62 4.06
CA GLN A 301 12.70 13.77 4.86
C GLN A 301 12.37 12.30 4.63
N ILE A 302 13.31 11.40 4.91
CA ILE A 302 13.08 9.95 4.80
C ILE A 302 11.88 9.54 5.68
N TYR A 303 11.10 8.57 5.22
CA TYR A 303 9.97 8.04 5.97
C TYR A 303 10.35 7.64 7.40
N SER A 304 9.54 8.11 8.35
CA SER A 304 9.63 7.81 9.77
C SER A 304 8.21 7.58 10.25
N GLN A 305 7.87 6.33 10.60
CA GLN A 305 6.56 5.99 11.14
C GLN A 305 6.20 6.86 12.35
N TRP A 306 7.19 7.12 13.22
CA TRP A 306 7.04 7.99 14.37
C TRP A 306 6.60 9.40 13.96
N ASP A 307 7.31 10.05 13.03
CA ASP A 307 6.99 11.41 12.59
C ASP A 307 5.64 11.51 11.88
N VAL A 308 5.24 10.48 11.14
CA VAL A 308 3.91 10.43 10.52
C VAL A 308 2.84 10.41 11.60
N ILE A 309 2.95 9.49 12.56
CA ILE A 309 1.96 9.31 13.62
C ILE A 309 1.90 10.55 14.52
N THR A 310 3.03 11.10 14.96
CA THR A 310 3.07 12.30 15.82
C THR A 310 2.54 13.54 15.09
N SER A 311 2.78 13.69 13.79
CA SER A 311 2.19 14.75 12.99
C SER A 311 0.66 14.64 12.95
N ILE A 312 0.13 13.44 12.73
CA ILE A 312 -1.32 13.20 12.71
C ILE A 312 -1.95 13.42 14.10
N LYS A 313 -1.28 12.98 15.18
CA LYS A 313 -1.69 13.29 16.57
C LYS A 313 -1.73 14.80 16.82
N ALA A 314 -0.79 15.56 16.24
CA ALA A 314 -0.77 17.02 16.25
C ALA A 314 -1.76 17.68 15.26
N LYS A 315 -2.70 16.91 14.69
CA LYS A 315 -3.71 17.38 13.73
C LYS A 315 -3.11 18.00 12.46
N CYS A 316 -1.95 17.52 12.04
CA CYS A 316 -1.26 17.94 10.83
C CYS A 316 -1.19 16.75 9.85
N PRO A 317 -2.00 16.71 8.78
CA PRO A 317 -1.88 15.72 7.74
C PRO A 317 -0.48 15.71 7.10
N VAL A 318 -0.05 14.55 6.65
CA VAL A 318 1.32 14.32 6.15
C VAL A 318 1.27 13.99 4.67
N ILE A 319 1.99 14.75 3.85
CA ILE A 319 2.20 14.35 2.45
C ILE A 319 3.31 13.31 2.42
N ILE A 320 3.04 12.17 1.80
CA ILE A 320 4.00 11.09 1.58
C ILE A 320 4.26 10.99 0.07
N CYS A 321 5.52 10.81 -0.31
CA CYS A 321 5.94 10.58 -1.68
C CYS A 321 6.83 9.35 -1.76
N GLY A 322 6.76 8.57 -2.84
CA GLY A 322 7.63 7.41 -3.03
C GLY A 322 7.73 6.98 -4.49
N ASN A 323 8.62 6.02 -4.77
CA ASN A 323 8.80 5.42 -6.09
C ASN A 323 8.67 3.88 -6.01
N SER A 324 7.90 3.25 -6.90
CA SER A 324 7.74 1.79 -6.85
C SER A 324 8.79 1.01 -7.64
N VAL A 325 9.55 1.68 -8.52
CA VAL A 325 10.58 1.06 -9.36
C VAL A 325 11.94 1.69 -9.12
N ARG A 326 12.97 0.86 -8.88
CA ARG A 326 14.39 1.23 -8.93
C ARG A 326 15.08 0.41 -10.01
N LYS A 327 15.68 1.09 -10.97
CA LYS A 327 16.58 0.50 -11.94
C LYS A 327 18.01 0.93 -11.63
N LYS A 328 18.98 0.12 -12.06
CA LYS A 328 20.40 0.43 -11.99
C LYS A 328 20.97 0.31 -13.40
N ILE A 329 21.48 1.40 -13.95
CA ILE A 329 22.16 1.43 -15.25
C ILE A 329 23.56 1.99 -15.00
N LEU A 330 24.60 1.22 -15.34
CA LEU A 330 26.01 1.62 -15.21
C LEU A 330 26.38 2.18 -13.82
N GLY A 331 25.88 1.55 -12.75
CA GLY A 331 26.16 1.98 -11.37
C GLY A 331 25.25 3.08 -10.84
N ILE A 332 24.55 3.82 -11.70
CA ILE A 332 23.64 4.91 -11.33
C ILE A 332 22.24 4.34 -11.08
N LYS A 333 21.65 4.72 -9.94
CA LYS A 333 20.29 4.33 -9.55
C LYS A 333 19.30 5.33 -10.15
N TYR A 334 18.27 4.82 -10.82
CA TYR A 334 17.15 5.61 -11.35
C TYR A 334 15.84 5.09 -10.78
N TYR A 335 14.93 6.01 -10.46
CA TYR A 335 13.65 5.71 -9.85
C TYR A 335 12.51 6.07 -10.81
N GLN A 336 11.54 5.17 -10.98
CA GLN A 336 10.37 5.34 -11.84
C GLN A 336 9.08 5.10 -11.02
N ASN A 337 7.93 5.46 -11.60
CA ASN A 337 6.60 5.35 -10.97
C ASN A 337 6.53 6.10 -9.63
N GLY A 338 6.78 7.41 -9.69
CA GLY A 338 6.64 8.29 -8.53
C GLY A 338 5.17 8.56 -8.21
N HIS A 339 4.80 8.51 -6.94
CA HIS A 339 3.47 8.86 -6.48
C HIS A 339 3.53 9.73 -5.23
N ALA A 340 2.50 10.55 -5.01
CA ALA A 340 2.32 11.38 -3.83
C ALA A 340 0.87 11.26 -3.33
N TRP A 341 0.71 11.03 -2.03
CA TRP A 341 -0.57 10.83 -1.35
C TRP A 341 -0.52 11.48 0.04
N VAL A 342 -1.64 11.45 0.76
CA VAL A 342 -1.74 12.03 2.10
C VAL A 342 -2.03 10.94 3.12
N SER A 343 -1.33 10.98 4.25
CA SER A 343 -1.76 10.29 5.47
C SER A 343 -2.41 11.29 6.40
N ASP A 344 -3.66 11.04 6.78
CA ASP A 344 -4.48 12.00 7.53
C ASP A 344 -5.24 11.36 8.70
N GLY A 345 -4.96 10.11 9.03
CA GLY A 345 -5.51 9.43 10.20
C GLY A 345 -4.62 8.26 10.58
N TYR A 346 -4.83 7.70 11.77
CA TYR A 346 -4.19 6.44 12.16
C TYR A 346 -4.97 5.76 13.28
N PHE A 347 -4.72 4.46 13.48
CA PHE A 347 -5.05 3.80 14.73
C PHE A 347 -3.94 2.84 15.15
N HIS A 348 -3.89 2.60 16.46
CA HIS A 348 -2.97 1.69 17.12
C HIS A 348 -3.76 0.55 17.76
N ARG A 349 -3.29 -0.67 17.59
CA ARG A 349 -3.85 -1.83 18.29
C ARG A 349 -2.77 -2.68 18.93
N GLU A 350 -3.12 -3.30 20.05
CA GLU A 350 -2.23 -4.14 20.85
C GLU A 350 -2.91 -5.48 21.17
N ARG A 351 -2.12 -6.53 21.39
CA ARG A 351 -2.57 -7.77 22.01
C ARG A 351 -1.49 -8.36 22.91
N ASN A 352 -1.90 -9.00 23.99
CA ASN A 352 -0.97 -9.78 24.81
C ASN A 352 -0.79 -11.18 24.23
N VAL A 353 0.44 -11.70 24.26
CA VAL A 353 0.78 -13.05 23.84
C VAL A 353 1.43 -13.78 25.00
N ASP A 354 0.76 -14.82 25.47
CA ASP A 354 1.29 -15.70 26.50
C ASP A 354 2.10 -16.83 25.85
N VAL A 355 3.29 -17.08 26.40
CA VAL A 355 4.18 -18.15 25.95
C VAL A 355 4.19 -19.24 27.01
N TYR A 356 3.85 -20.46 26.60
CA TYR A 356 3.81 -21.65 27.45
C TYR A 356 4.93 -22.59 27.05
N ARG A 357 5.51 -23.30 28.01
CA ARG A 357 6.33 -24.47 27.67
C ARG A 357 5.38 -25.61 27.26
N LYS A 358 5.66 -26.31 26.16
CA LYS A 358 4.86 -27.45 25.67
C LYS A 358 4.68 -28.48 26.79
N GLY A 359 3.42 -28.82 27.09
CA GLY A 359 3.05 -29.73 28.18
C GLY A 359 2.97 -29.07 29.57
N SER A 360 3.06 -27.74 29.66
CA SER A 360 2.82 -26.99 30.90
C SER A 360 1.65 -26.03 30.73
N ASP A 361 0.81 -25.96 31.77
CA ASP A 361 -0.29 -25.00 31.84
C ASP A 361 0.12 -23.67 32.48
N LYS A 362 1.39 -23.54 32.89
CA LYS A 362 1.91 -22.29 33.44
C LYS A 362 2.47 -21.41 32.32
N VAL A 363 2.08 -20.15 32.34
CA VAL A 363 2.69 -19.10 31.51
C VAL A 363 4.18 -19.01 31.88
N HIS A 364 5.05 -19.13 30.88
CA HIS A 364 6.49 -18.97 31.02
C HIS A 364 6.86 -17.48 31.00
N HIS A 365 6.35 -16.73 30.02
CA HIS A 365 6.38 -15.26 29.96
C HIS A 365 5.28 -14.76 29.03
N SER A 366 5.03 -13.45 29.05
CA SER A 366 4.11 -12.78 28.14
C SER A 366 4.79 -11.58 27.50
N TYR A 367 4.36 -11.21 26.30
CA TYR A 367 4.79 -9.99 25.61
C TYR A 367 3.63 -9.35 24.84
N THR A 368 3.74 -8.06 24.53
CA THR A 368 2.71 -7.33 23.79
C THR A 368 3.10 -7.22 22.32
N GLU A 369 2.21 -7.65 21.43
CA GLU A 369 2.29 -7.36 20.00
C GLU A 369 1.54 -6.08 19.69
N LYS A 370 2.06 -5.30 18.74
CA LYS A 370 1.55 -3.97 18.40
C LYS A 370 1.48 -3.79 16.90
N GLU A 371 0.44 -3.11 16.43
CA GLU A 371 0.28 -2.77 15.02
C GLU A 371 -0.26 -1.34 14.89
N ASP A 372 0.34 -0.60 13.95
CA ASP A 372 -0.08 0.74 13.56
C ASP A 372 -0.63 0.72 12.14
N TYR A 373 -1.77 1.37 11.95
CA TYR A 373 -2.37 1.55 10.63
C TYR A 373 -2.55 3.04 10.35
N LEU A 374 -2.11 3.47 9.18
CA LEU A 374 -2.27 4.84 8.69
C LEU A 374 -3.48 4.92 7.75
N HIS A 375 -4.36 5.88 7.96
CA HIS A 375 -5.38 6.21 6.97
C HIS A 375 -4.75 7.01 5.84
N LEU A 376 -4.92 6.53 4.61
CA LEU A 376 -4.36 7.14 3.41
C LEU A 376 -5.48 7.65 2.50
N ASN A 377 -5.27 8.87 2.03
CA ASN A 377 -6.00 9.47 0.96
C ASN A 377 -5.11 9.54 -0.29
N TRP A 378 -5.42 8.70 -1.28
CA TRP A 378 -4.63 8.54 -2.51
C TRP A 378 -4.81 9.66 -3.52
N GLY A 379 -5.74 10.60 -3.29
CA GLY A 379 -5.99 11.71 -4.21
C GLY A 379 -6.63 11.23 -5.51
N TRP A 380 -7.58 10.31 -5.41
CA TRP A 380 -8.24 9.72 -6.55
C TRP A 380 -9.73 9.44 -6.31
N ASN A 381 -10.48 10.51 -6.07
CA ASN A 381 -11.94 10.45 -5.92
C ASN A 381 -12.41 9.54 -4.77
N GLY A 382 -11.52 9.28 -3.81
CA GLY A 382 -11.79 8.39 -2.68
C GLY A 382 -11.55 6.92 -2.97
N ASN A 383 -11.23 6.57 -4.22
CA ASN A 383 -10.95 5.19 -4.55
C ASN A 383 -9.75 4.69 -3.75
N SER A 384 -9.92 3.52 -3.16
CA SER A 384 -8.94 2.88 -2.29
C SER A 384 -8.51 3.69 -1.05
N ASN A 385 -9.20 4.77 -0.67
CA ASN A 385 -8.90 5.39 0.62
C ASN A 385 -9.19 4.40 1.75
N GLY A 386 -8.34 4.34 2.76
CA GLY A 386 -8.47 3.34 3.83
C GLY A 386 -7.26 3.29 4.74
N TYR A 387 -7.25 2.31 5.63
CA TYR A 387 -6.21 2.06 6.61
C TYR A 387 -5.20 1.03 6.11
N TYR A 388 -3.92 1.38 6.22
CA TYR A 388 -2.81 0.61 5.69
C TYR A 388 -1.76 0.40 6.77
N LEU A 389 -1.25 -0.82 6.88
CA LEU A 389 -0.23 -1.16 7.88
C LEU A 389 0.98 -0.23 7.72
N ALA A 390 1.33 0.53 8.76
CA ALA A 390 2.36 1.58 8.69
C ALA A 390 3.74 1.03 8.29
N GLY A 391 3.99 -0.24 8.63
CA GLY A 391 5.23 -0.94 8.32
C GLY A 391 5.51 -1.15 6.83
N ILE A 392 4.51 -1.06 5.94
CA ILE A 392 4.72 -1.24 4.49
C ILE A 392 5.59 -0.14 3.86
N PHE A 393 5.73 1.00 4.53
CA PHE A 393 6.50 2.15 4.07
C PHE A 393 7.92 2.21 4.65
N ASN A 394 8.25 1.36 5.63
CA ASN A 394 9.57 1.36 6.26
C ASN A 394 10.62 0.88 5.26
N GLY A 395 11.40 1.83 4.76
CA GLY A 395 12.49 1.66 3.82
C GLY A 395 13.73 0.99 4.42
N GLY A 396 13.58 -0.07 5.21
CA GLY A 396 14.68 -0.98 5.54
C GLY A 396 15.48 -0.78 6.79
N GLU A 397 15.11 0.23 7.53
CA GLU A 397 15.35 0.26 8.94
C GLU A 397 13.97 0.01 9.51
N GLY A 398 13.74 -1.23 9.96
CA GLY A 398 12.49 -1.59 10.61
C GLY A 398 12.18 -0.64 11.79
N PRO A 399 10.98 -0.73 12.36
CA PRO A 399 10.62 0.14 13.48
C PRO A 399 11.69 0.08 14.59
N THR A 400 12.18 1.25 15.02
CA THR A 400 13.05 1.42 16.18
C THR A 400 12.22 1.33 17.47
N PHE A 401 11.49 0.23 17.66
CA PHE A 401 10.90 -0.19 18.94
C PHE A 401 10.87 -1.73 18.98
N PRO A 402 10.90 -2.36 20.17
CA PRO A 402 11.04 -3.81 20.31
C PRO A 402 9.74 -4.54 19.94
N SER A 403 9.28 -4.41 18.70
CA SER A 403 8.54 -5.49 18.07
C SER A 403 9.57 -6.48 17.57
N THR A 404 9.52 -7.72 18.03
CA THR A 404 10.43 -8.83 17.67
C THR A 404 10.33 -9.28 16.20
N ARG A 405 9.83 -8.42 15.30
CA ARG A 405 9.53 -8.70 13.89
C ARG A 405 9.87 -7.50 13.00
N ALA A 406 11.10 -7.00 13.07
CA ALA A 406 11.59 -5.84 12.28
C ALA A 406 12.39 -6.27 11.03
N ALA A 407 12.05 -5.74 9.85
CA ALA A 407 12.47 -6.30 8.56
C ALA A 407 13.84 -5.78 8.14
N GLY A 408 14.72 -6.69 7.70
CA GLY A 408 16.08 -6.39 7.23
C GLY A 408 16.17 -5.90 5.78
N LYS A 409 17.40 -5.57 5.36
CA LYS A 409 17.78 -5.01 4.03
C LYS A 409 17.25 -5.83 2.83
N GLY A 410 16.26 -5.29 2.10
CA GLY A 410 15.64 -5.87 0.89
C GLY A 410 14.66 -4.89 0.21
N ASN A 411 14.52 -4.94 -1.13
CA ASN A 411 13.89 -3.92 -2.00
C ASN A 411 12.62 -3.23 -1.44
N TYR A 412 12.74 -1.94 -1.15
CA TYR A 412 11.71 -1.06 -0.59
C TYR A 412 10.88 -0.38 -1.68
N PRO A 413 9.76 0.26 -1.34
CA PRO A 413 9.46 1.53 -2.00
C PRO A 413 10.67 2.42 -1.91
N TYR A 414 11.14 2.84 -3.06
CA TYR A 414 12.37 3.55 -3.13
C TYR A 414 12.12 5.01 -2.83
N ASN A 415 12.98 5.57 -1.98
CA ASN A 415 12.95 6.99 -1.69
C ASN A 415 11.57 7.40 -1.15
N VAL A 416 11.02 6.67 -0.17
CA VAL A 416 9.82 7.15 0.54
C VAL A 416 10.24 8.33 1.41
N GLU A 417 9.65 9.47 1.13
CA GLU A 417 9.86 10.69 1.87
C GLU A 417 8.53 11.24 2.37
N ILE A 418 8.59 11.94 3.49
CA ILE A 418 7.45 12.57 4.14
C ILE A 418 7.69 14.07 4.27
N ILE A 419 6.60 14.84 4.23
CA ILE A 419 6.56 16.24 4.63
C ILE A 419 5.56 16.33 5.80
N PRO A 420 6.02 16.09 7.05
CA PRO A 420 5.17 16.13 8.22
C PRO A 420 5.01 17.55 8.77
N TYR A 421 4.11 17.70 9.75
CA TYR A 421 3.87 18.94 10.50
C TYR A 421 3.53 20.16 9.61
N ILE A 422 2.81 19.92 8.50
CA ILE A 422 2.29 20.99 7.64
C ILE A 422 1.24 21.77 8.42
N ASN A 423 1.54 23.01 8.79
CA ASN A 423 0.68 23.83 9.63
C ASN A 423 0.57 25.28 9.16
N ILE A 424 -0.52 25.92 9.55
CA ILE A 424 -0.78 27.33 9.27
C ILE A 424 -0.09 28.22 10.32
N ILE A 425 0.40 29.38 9.90
CA ILE A 425 0.82 30.45 10.81
C ILE A 425 -0.45 30.98 11.48
N LYS A 426 -0.48 31.01 12.82
CA LYS A 426 -1.54 31.65 13.60
C LYS A 426 -1.44 33.15 13.51
#